data_AF-A0A1G5B9X5-F1
#
_entry.id   AF-A0A1G5B9X5-F1
#
_cell.length_a   1.000
_cell.length_b   1.000
_cell.length_c   1.000
_cell.angle_alpha   90.00
_cell.angle_beta   90.00
_cell.angle_gamma   90.00
#
_symmetry.space_group_name_H-M   'P 1'
#
loop_
_entity.id
_entity.type
_entity.pdbx_description
1 polymer ?
#
loop_
_entity_poly.entity_id
_entity_poly.type
_entity_poly.pdbx_seq_one_letter_code
_entity_poly.pdbx_strand_id
1 'polypeptide(L)' 'MMVAVRVAKLELKQRIIDSLKHSGAKDIESAQGAWENGEWVDYDPVAYPKLIH' A
#
# COMPACT_ATOMS: atom_id res chain seq x y z
N MET A 1 4.52 12.37 -3.29
CA MET A 1 4.06 11.25 -4.15
C MET A 1 3.68 10.11 -3.25
N MET A 2 2.53 9.49 -3.49
CA MET A 2 2.05 8.33 -2.75
C MET A 2 2.17 7.10 -3.65
N VAL A 3 2.63 5.99 -3.09
CA VAL A 3 2.75 4.70 -3.79
C VAL A 3 2.21 3.60 -2.88
N ALA A 4 1.55 2.61 -3.46
CA ALA A 4 1.21 1.38 -2.76
C ALA A 4 1.99 0.21 -3.30
N VAL A 5 2.36 -0.69 -2.39
CA VAL A 5 3.03 -1.94 -2.69
C VAL A 5 2.20 -3.09 -2.14
N ARG A 6 2.01 -4.13 -2.94
CA ARG A 6 1.34 -5.35 -2.47
C ARG A 6 2.30 -6.19 -1.65
N VAL A 7 1.89 -6.55 -0.44
CA VAL A 7 2.58 -7.55 0.38
C VAL A 7 2.09 -8.93 -0.02
N ALA A 8 2.80 -9.60 -0.92
CA ALA A 8 2.41 -10.93 -1.42
C ALA A 8 2.55 -12.05 -0.36
N LYS A 9 3.44 -11.87 0.62
CA LYS A 9 3.65 -12.82 1.72
C LYS A 9 3.86 -12.06 3.03
N LEU A 10 3.19 -12.49 4.10
CA LEU A 10 3.15 -11.75 5.37
C LEU A 10 4.53 -11.65 6.03
N GLU A 11 5.38 -12.66 5.89
CA GLU A 11 6.74 -12.66 6.44
C GLU A 11 7.64 -11.58 5.81
N LEU A 12 7.30 -11.09 4.61
CA LEU A 12 8.05 -10.02 3.95
C LEU A 12 7.64 -8.61 4.43
N LYS A 13 6.54 -8.49 5.17
CA LYS A 13 5.96 -7.19 5.56
C LYS A 13 6.99 -6.26 6.20
N GLN A 14 7.72 -6.74 7.21
CA GLN A 14 8.68 -5.92 7.94
C GLN A 14 9.84 -5.45 7.04
N ARG A 15 10.39 -6.36 6.23
CA ARG A 15 11.46 -6.05 5.28
C ARG A 15 11.04 -4.99 4.25
N ILE A 16 9.79 -5.06 3.76
CA ILE A 16 9.22 -4.07 2.84
C ILE A 16 9.14 -2.71 3.53
N ILE A 17 8.58 -2.66 4.75
CA ILE A 17 8.49 -1.42 5.54
C ILE A 17 9.88 -0.80 5.74
N ASP A 18 10.87 -1.59 6.14
CA ASP A 18 12.22 -1.10 6.38
C ASP A 18 12.88 -0.57 5.09
N SER A 19 12.60 -1.20 3.94
CA SER A 19 13.09 -0.74 2.63
C SER A 19 12.47 0.60 2.23
N LEU A 20 11.16 0.77 2.47
CA LEU A 20 10.47 2.03 2.21
C LEU A 20 11.01 3.16 3.10
N LYS A 21 11.24 2.89 4.40
CA LYS A 21 11.86 3.85 5.32
C LYS A 21 13.26 4.25 4.87
N HIS A 22 14.11 3.28 4.52
CA HIS A 22 15.46 3.56 4.00
C HIS A 22 15.44 4.38 2.70
N SER A 23 14.37 4.23 1.91
CA SER A 23 14.17 5.01 0.67
C SER A 23 13.61 6.41 0.90
N GLY A 24 13.41 6.82 2.16
CA GLY A 24 12.91 8.14 2.52
C GLY A 24 11.39 8.28 2.55
N ALA A 25 10.64 7.17 2.64
CA ALA A 25 9.20 7.25 2.89
C ALA A 25 8.93 7.98 4.21
N LYS A 26 8.14 9.06 4.14
CA LYS A 26 7.82 9.90 5.31
C LYS A 26 6.74 9.28 6.17
N ASP A 27 5.69 8.78 5.53
CA ASP A 27 4.54 8.14 6.15
C ASP A 27 4.31 6.76 5.51
N ILE A 28 3.93 5.78 6.34
CA ILE A 28 3.64 4.41 5.91
C ILE A 28 2.36 3.96 6.61
N GLU A 29 1.38 3.55 5.81
CA GLU A 29 0.09 3.05 6.29
C GLU A 29 -0.14 1.61 5.81
N SER A 30 -1.00 0.89 6.52
CA SER A 30 -1.47 -0.44 6.08
C SER A 30 -2.90 -0.32 5.56
N ALA A 31 -3.13 -0.85 4.36
CA ALA A 31 -4.44 -0.93 3.74
C ALA A 31 -4.72 -2.35 3.27
N GLN A 32 -6.01 -2.65 3.02
CA GLN A 32 -6.46 -3.89 2.40
C GLN A 32 -7.13 -3.56 1.05
N GLY A 33 -7.01 -4.47 0.11
CA GLY A 33 -7.66 -4.41 -1.20
C GLY A 33 -7.65 -5.77 -1.88
N ALA A 34 -8.51 -5.96 -2.86
CA ALA A 34 -8.54 -7.11 -3.74
C ALA A 34 -7.51 -6.94 -4.88
N TRP A 35 -6.74 -8.00 -5.10
CA TRP A 35 -5.72 -8.05 -6.14
C TRP A 35 -6.06 -9.16 -7.14
N GLU A 36 -6.31 -8.79 -8.39
CA GLU A 36 -6.67 -9.72 -9.46
C GLU A 36 -5.83 -9.40 -10.71
N ASN A 37 -5.32 -10.43 -11.38
CA ASN A 37 -4.61 -10.31 -12.65
C ASN A 37 -3.46 -9.29 -12.71
N GLY A 38 -2.83 -8.97 -11.57
CA GLY A 38 -1.70 -8.05 -11.52
C GLY A 38 -2.06 -6.61 -11.17
N GLU A 39 -3.32 -6.34 -10.83
CA GLU A 39 -3.80 -5.00 -10.48
C GLU A 39 -4.69 -5.03 -9.23
N TRP A 40 -4.79 -3.88 -8.55
CA TRP A 40 -5.81 -3.66 -7.53
C TRP A 40 -7.15 -3.38 -8.22
N VAL A 41 -8.22 -4.06 -7.80
CA VAL A 41 -9.55 -3.86 -8.41
C VAL A 41 -10.45 -2.90 -7.61
N ASP A 42 -10.15 -2.70 -6.33
CA ASP A 42 -10.98 -1.92 -5.39
C ASP A 42 -10.18 -0.90 -4.57
N TYR A 43 -8.86 -0.79 -4.81
CA TYR A 43 -7.96 0.06 -4.05
C TYR A 43 -7.12 0.94 -4.99
N ASP A 44 -7.21 2.25 -4.79
CA ASP A 44 -6.37 3.25 -5.45
C ASP A 44 -5.69 4.10 -4.37
N PRO A 45 -4.35 4.04 -4.24
CA PRO A 45 -3.63 4.78 -3.21
C PRO A 45 -3.59 6.29 -3.44
N VAL A 46 -4.02 6.81 -4.59
CA VAL A 46 -4.08 8.26 -4.85
C VAL A 46 -5.52 8.77 -4.93
N ALA A 47 -6.51 7.89 -4.79
CA ALA A 47 -7.90 8.31 -4.69
C ALA A 47 -8.14 9.15 -3.44
N TYR A 48 -8.95 10.19 -3.58
CA TYR A 48 -9.38 10.99 -2.44
C TYR A 48 -10.23 10.14 -1.47
N PRO A 49 -10.11 10.36 -0.14
CA PRO A 49 -10.99 9.71 0.83
C PRO A 49 -12.45 9.97 0.48
N LYS A 50 -13.26 8.91 0.41
CA LYS A 50 -14.71 9.06 0.28
C LYS A 50 -15.27 9.52 1.62
N LEU A 51 -15.79 10.74 1.66
CA LEU A 51 -16.54 11.24 2.82
C LEU A 51 -17.82 10.41 2.93
N ILE A 52 -17.95 9.63 4.01
CA ILE A 52 -19.20 8.98 4.36
C ILE A 52 -20.00 10.00 5.19
N HIS A 53 -21.20 10.37 4.73
CA HIS A 53 -22.15 11.20 5.49
C HIS A 53 -23.09 10.33 6.32
#